data_AF-A0A6I5ZZH7-F1
#
_entry.id   AF-A0A6I5ZZH7-F1
#
_cell.length_a   1.000
_cell.length_b   1.000
_cell.length_c   1.000
_cell.angle_alpha   90.00
_cell.angle_beta   90.00
_cell.angle_gamma   90.00
#
_symmetry.space_group_name_H-M   'P 1'
#
loop_
_entity.id
_entity.type
_entity.pdbx_description
1 polymer ?
#
loop_
_entity_poly.entity_id
_entity_poly.type
_entity_poly.pdbx_seq_one_letter_code
_entity_poly.pdbx_strand_id
1 'polypeptide(L)'
;MHDDHPHATPARATSPATWAVLAHLGGIVAYFFLGWVAPLVVWLLHRRTDHVVAQEARSALNFQLTVLVALVAARIVEEFPFVGVVGAIARVGLGITALVLAVLAAVAASTGARHRYPFALELVR
;
A
#
# COMPACT_ATOMS: atom_id res chain seq x y z
N MET A 1 -41.41 19.82 -38.68
CA MET A 1 -41.55 19.60 -37.23
C MET A 1 -40.15 19.27 -36.74
N HIS A 2 -39.44 20.28 -36.23
CA HIS A 2 -38.05 20.19 -35.78
C HIS A 2 -38.15 20.25 -34.26
N ASP A 3 -37.97 19.11 -33.59
CA ASP A 3 -38.04 19.04 -32.13
C ASP A 3 -36.68 19.48 -31.56
N ASP A 4 -36.63 20.73 -31.07
CA ASP A 4 -35.53 21.24 -30.27
C ASP A 4 -35.59 20.64 -28.86
N HIS A 5 -34.67 19.72 -28.55
CA HIS A 5 -34.42 19.31 -27.17
C HIS A 5 -33.23 20.12 -26.60
N PRO A 6 -33.42 20.94 -25.56
CA PRO A 6 -32.34 21.67 -24.91
C PRO A 6 -31.42 20.70 -24.15
N HIS A 7 -30.14 20.70 -24.52
CA HIS A 7 -29.09 19.97 -23.82
C HIS A 7 -28.89 20.55 -22.41
N ALA A 8 -29.14 19.73 -21.38
CA ALA A 8 -28.84 20.07 -20.00
C ALA A 8 -27.33 20.25 -19.78
N THR A 9 -26.94 21.36 -19.17
CA THR A 9 -25.56 21.70 -18.80
C THR A 9 -24.97 20.63 -17.84
N PRO A 10 -23.90 19.91 -18.21
CA PRO A 10 -23.31 18.92 -17.31
C PRO A 10 -22.57 19.59 -16.14
N ALA A 11 -22.71 18.98 -14.96
CA ALA A 11 -22.15 19.40 -13.69
C ALA A 11 -20.65 19.75 -13.76
N ARG A 12 -20.27 20.80 -13.03
CA ARG A 12 -18.94 21.42 -12.92
C ARG A 12 -17.80 20.36 -12.88
N ALA A 13 -17.06 20.24 -13.97
CA ALA A 13 -15.88 19.38 -14.06
C ALA A 13 -14.82 19.77 -13.01
N THR A 14 -14.29 18.78 -12.29
CA THR A 14 -13.26 18.95 -11.26
C THR A 14 -12.02 19.62 -11.87
N SER A 15 -11.52 20.71 -11.26
CA SER A 15 -10.45 21.53 -11.85
C SER A 15 -9.13 20.75 -11.97
N PRO A 16 -8.28 21.04 -12.97
CA PRO A 16 -6.97 20.40 -13.14
C PRO A 16 -6.07 20.51 -11.89
N ALA A 17 -6.17 21.62 -11.15
CA ALA A 17 -5.47 21.81 -9.89
C ALA A 17 -5.94 20.83 -8.80
N THR A 18 -7.24 20.51 -8.77
CA THR A 18 -7.79 19.52 -7.85
C THR A 18 -7.25 18.12 -8.18
N TRP A 19 -7.09 17.78 -9.47
CA TRP A 19 -6.49 16.52 -9.90
C TRP A 19 -4.99 16.43 -9.57
N ALA A 20 -4.22 17.51 -9.69
CA ALA A 20 -2.82 17.54 -9.29
C ALA A 20 -2.65 17.34 -7.77
N VAL A 21 -3.50 17.99 -6.97
CA VAL A 21 -3.55 17.83 -5.51
C VAL A 21 -3.95 16.41 -5.13
N LEU A 22 -4.97 15.82 -5.78
CA LEU A 22 -5.37 14.43 -5.57
C LEU A 22 -4.29 13.42 -5.99
N ALA A 23 -3.53 13.69 -7.05
CA ALA A 23 -2.42 12.83 -7.47
C ALA A 23 -1.28 12.82 -6.44
N HIS A 24 -0.97 13.96 -5.83
CA HIS A 24 0.08 14.06 -4.80
C HIS A 24 -0.41 13.55 -3.43
N LEU A 25 -1.63 13.91 -3.01
CA LEU A 25 -2.25 13.38 -1.79
C LEU A 25 -2.51 11.87 -1.89
N GLY A 26 -2.97 11.39 -3.05
CA GLY A 26 -3.14 9.97 -3.34
C GLY A 26 -1.82 9.21 -3.29
N GLY A 27 -0.72 9.80 -3.79
CA GLY A 27 0.63 9.24 -3.65
C GLY A 27 1.08 9.08 -2.19
N ILE A 28 0.78 10.06 -1.33
CA ILE A 28 1.12 10.04 0.10
C ILE A 28 0.24 9.03 0.88
N VAL A 29 -1.07 8.96 0.58
CA VAL A 29 -2.01 8.02 1.21
C VAL A 29 -1.74 6.57 0.76
N ALA A 30 -1.39 6.36 -0.51
CA ALA A 30 -1.05 5.04 -1.04
C ALA A 30 0.25 4.48 -0.45
N TYR A 31 1.26 5.33 -0.22
CA TYR A 31 2.56 4.93 0.32
C TYR A 31 2.50 4.43 1.79
N PHE A 32 1.50 4.86 2.58
CA PHE A 32 1.40 4.51 4.00
C PHE A 32 0.21 3.63 4.39
N PHE A 33 -0.91 3.64 3.63
CA PHE A 33 -2.15 2.98 4.09
C PHE A 33 -2.75 1.94 3.15
N LEU A 34 -2.39 1.89 1.87
CA LEU A 34 -2.98 0.95 0.90
C LEU A 34 -2.01 -0.11 0.35
N GLY A 35 -0.76 -0.15 0.83
CA GLY A 35 0.25 -1.13 0.39
C GLY A 35 -0.17 -2.61 0.58
N TRP A 36 -1.06 -2.89 1.54
CA TRP A 36 -1.62 -4.23 1.79
C TRP A 36 -2.78 -4.60 0.86
N VAL A 37 -3.40 -3.64 0.16
CA VAL A 37 -4.57 -3.90 -0.69
C VAL A 37 -4.19 -4.74 -1.90
N ALA A 38 -3.07 -4.41 -2.56
CA ALA A 38 -2.58 -5.17 -3.71
C ALA A 38 -2.35 -6.67 -3.39
N PRO A 39 -1.54 -7.05 -2.39
CA PRO A 39 -1.36 -8.46 -2.06
C PRO A 39 -2.63 -9.11 -1.52
N LEU A 40 -3.53 -8.38 -0.86
CA LEU A 40 -4.84 -8.91 -0.43
C LEU A 40 -5.70 -9.31 -1.63
N VAL A 41 -5.80 -8.45 -2.63
CA VAL A 41 -6.58 -8.72 -3.85
C VAL A 41 -6.00 -9.92 -4.58
N VAL A 42 -4.68 -9.95 -4.79
CA VAL A 42 -4.00 -11.08 -5.46
C VAL A 42 -4.24 -12.38 -4.69
N TRP A 43 -4.09 -12.36 -3.36
CA TRP A 43 -4.36 -13.52 -2.50
C TRP A 43 -5.80 -14.00 -2.65
N LEU A 44 -6.78 -13.09 -2.59
CA LEU A 44 -8.20 -13.46 -2.66
C LEU A 44 -8.58 -14.10 -4.00
N LEU A 45 -8.00 -13.60 -5.10
CA LEU A 45 -8.22 -14.13 -6.45
C LEU A 45 -7.59 -15.50 -6.65
N HIS A 46 -6.38 -15.72 -6.11
CA HIS A 46 -5.59 -16.93 -6.39
C HIS A 46 -5.69 -18.01 -5.32
N ARG A 47 -6.27 -17.71 -4.15
CA ARG A 47 -6.37 -18.66 -3.00
C ARG A 47 -7.01 -20.01 -3.33
N ARG A 48 -7.78 -20.12 -4.41
CA ARG A 48 -8.45 -21.37 -4.84
C ARG A 48 -7.93 -21.94 -6.16
N THR A 49 -7.11 -21.20 -6.90
CA THR A 49 -6.73 -21.52 -8.27
C THR A 49 -5.24 -21.81 -8.41
N ASP A 50 -4.38 -21.07 -7.70
CA ASP A 50 -2.93 -21.26 -7.76
C ASP A 50 -2.33 -21.18 -6.36
N HIS A 51 -1.86 -22.33 -5.86
CA HIS A 51 -1.31 -22.45 -4.52
C HIS A 51 0.03 -21.72 -4.35
N VAL A 52 0.83 -21.59 -5.41
CA VAL A 52 2.12 -20.91 -5.36
C VAL A 52 1.90 -19.41 -5.29
N VAL A 53 1.08 -18.86 -6.19
CA VAL A 53 0.74 -17.43 -6.21
C VAL A 53 0.01 -17.04 -4.92
N ALA A 54 -0.90 -17.87 -4.42
CA ALA A 54 -1.58 -17.62 -3.15
C ALA A 54 -0.62 -17.59 -1.96
N GLN A 55 0.39 -18.46 -1.92
CA GLN A 55 1.39 -18.46 -0.84
C GLN A 55 2.26 -17.20 -0.86
N GLU A 56 2.74 -16.78 -2.02
CA GLU A 56 3.55 -15.56 -2.16
C GLU A 56 2.72 -14.30 -1.85
N ALA A 57 1.49 -14.22 -2.35
CA ALA A 57 0.59 -13.10 -2.08
C ALA A 57 0.23 -13.01 -0.58
N ARG A 58 0.03 -14.15 0.09
CA ARG A 58 -0.18 -14.20 1.54
C ARG A 58 1.04 -13.71 2.32
N SER A 59 2.24 -14.13 1.92
CA SER A 59 3.51 -13.70 2.52
C SER A 59 3.69 -12.18 2.40
N ALA A 60 3.46 -11.63 1.20
CA ALA A 60 3.49 -10.20 0.94
C ALA A 60 2.43 -9.43 1.74
N LEU A 61 1.22 -9.98 1.88
CA LEU A 61 0.14 -9.37 2.67
C LEU A 61 0.53 -9.27 4.15
N ASN A 62 1.04 -10.35 4.73
CA ASN A 62 1.51 -10.40 6.10
C ASN A 62 2.64 -9.40 6.36
N PHE A 63 3.58 -9.26 5.41
CA PHE A 63 4.64 -8.26 5.49
C PHE A 63 4.11 -6.83 5.45
N GLN A 64 3.25 -6.49 4.48
CA GLN A 64 2.65 -5.15 4.37
C GLN A 64 1.84 -4.78 5.62
N LEU A 65 1.13 -5.74 6.21
CA LEU A 65 0.40 -5.52 7.44
C LEU A 65 1.35 -5.33 8.65
N THR A 66 2.48 -6.04 8.69
CA THR A 66 3.51 -5.86 9.72
C THR A 66 4.14 -4.47 9.65
N VAL A 67 4.49 -4.02 8.44
CA VAL A 67 5.01 -2.67 8.19
C VAL A 67 3.98 -1.61 8.60
N LEU A 68 2.70 -1.80 8.26
CA LEU A 68 1.63 -0.90 8.67
C LEU A 68 1.56 -0.75 10.20
N VAL A 69 1.57 -1.86 10.94
CA VAL A 69 1.53 -1.84 12.41
C VAL A 69 2.74 -1.09 12.98
N ALA A 70 3.94 -1.37 12.47
CA ALA A 70 5.15 -0.73 12.95
C ALA A 70 5.22 0.77 12.57
N LEU A 71 4.67 1.17 11.42
CA LEU A 71 4.50 2.58 11.04
C LEU A 71 3.53 3.31 11.97
N VAL A 72 2.40 2.68 12.32
CA VAL A 72 1.44 3.24 13.30
C VAL A 72 2.11 3.40 14.67
N ALA A 73 2.85 2.39 15.14
CA ALA A 73 3.58 2.47 16.40
C ALA A 73 4.63 3.61 16.39
N ALA A 74 5.41 3.74 15.32
CA ALA A 74 6.38 4.82 15.17
C ALA A 74 5.70 6.20 15.14
N ARG A 75 4.51 6.30 14.52
CA ARG A 75 3.71 7.53 14.52
C ARG A 75 3.21 7.91 15.91
N ILE A 76 2.81 6.93 16.73
CA ILE A 76 2.41 7.16 18.12
C ILE A 76 3.60 7.67 18.95
N VAL A 77 4.79 7.08 18.77
CA VAL A 77 6.02 7.52 19.46
C VAL A 77 6.40 8.95 19.06
N GLU A 78 6.17 9.33 17.81
CA GLU A 78 6.43 10.67 17.30
C GLU A 78 5.64 11.77 18.02
N GLU A 79 4.43 11.48 18.49
CA GLU A 79 3.57 12.46 19.20
C GLU A 79 4.13 12.86 20.58
N PHE A 80 5.13 12.15 21.12
CA PHE A 80 5.71 12.47 22.42
C PHE A 80 6.83 13.52 22.30
N PRO A 81 6.74 14.67 22.99
CA PRO A 81 7.65 15.81 22.77
C PRO A 81 9.13 15.54 23.08
N PHE A 82 9.45 14.61 23.98
CA PHE A 82 10.84 14.30 24.36
C PHE A 82 11.47 13.16 23.55
N VAL A 83 10.66 12.35 22.86
CA VAL A 83 11.11 11.16 22.11
C VAL A 83 10.67 11.18 20.64
N GLY A 84 9.97 12.23 20.23
CA GLY A 84 9.30 12.28 18.93
C GLY A 84 10.25 12.19 17.73
N VAL A 85 11.46 12.75 17.87
CA VAL A 85 12.55 12.60 16.89
C VAL A 85 12.91 11.13 16.63
N VAL A 86 12.86 10.28 17.65
CA VAL A 86 13.11 8.83 17.49
C VAL A 86 12.00 8.21 16.66
N GLY A 87 10.74 8.58 16.88
CA GLY A 87 9.60 8.15 16.07
C GLY A 87 9.75 8.56 14.60
N ALA A 88 10.17 9.80 14.34
CA ALA A 88 10.40 10.29 12.98
C ALA A 88 11.53 9.55 12.26
N ILE A 89 12.68 9.34 12.91
CA ILE A 89 13.81 8.57 12.36
C ILE A 89 13.38 7.11 12.11
N ALA A 90 12.66 6.52 13.07
CA ALA A 90 12.14 5.16 12.94
C ALA A 90 11.23 5.03 11.72
N ARG A 91 10.28 5.95 11.48
CA ARG A 91 9.40 5.91 10.30
C ARG A 91 10.17 5.91 8.99
N VAL A 92 11.19 6.76 8.86
CA VAL A 92 12.01 6.83 7.64
C VAL A 92 12.79 5.53 7.45
N GLY A 93 13.48 5.06 8.50
CA GLY A 93 14.24 3.80 8.45
C GLY A 93 13.36 2.59 8.13
N LEU A 94 12.15 2.55 8.71
CA LEU A 94 11.19 1.49 8.47
C LEU A 94 10.67 1.50 7.02
N GLY A 95 10.40 2.69 6.46
CA GLY A 95 9.99 2.84 5.06
C GLY A 95 11.07 2.36 4.08
N ILE A 96 12.34 2.72 4.32
CA ILE A 96 13.46 2.26 3.50
C ILE A 96 13.62 0.74 3.61
N THR A 97 13.62 0.21 4.83
CA THR A 97 13.73 -1.25 5.06
C THR A 97 12.60 -2.01 4.37
N ALA A 98 11.37 -1.48 4.48
CA ALA A 98 10.20 -2.06 3.85
C ALA A 98 10.33 -2.10 2.33
N LEU A 99 10.80 -1.00 1.73
CA LEU A 99 11.04 -0.90 0.30
C LEU A 99 12.10 -1.90 -0.17
N VAL A 100 13.24 -2.00 0.53
CA VAL A 100 14.33 -2.93 0.18
C VAL A 100 13.83 -4.38 0.20
N LEU A 101 13.14 -4.78 1.28
CA LEU A 101 12.60 -6.13 1.39
C LEU A 101 11.55 -6.42 0.32
N ALA A 102 10.68 -5.45 -0.01
CA ALA A 102 9.70 -5.61 -1.08
C ALA A 102 10.36 -5.78 -2.46
N VAL A 103 11.43 -5.05 -2.75
CA VAL A 103 12.21 -5.21 -3.99
C VAL A 103 12.88 -6.58 -4.04
N LEU A 104 13.51 -7.02 -2.95
CA LEU A 104 14.14 -8.35 -2.87
C LEU A 104 13.12 -9.47 -3.08
N ALA A 105 11.93 -9.35 -2.50
CA ALA A 105 10.86 -10.30 -2.70
C ALA A 105 10.34 -10.31 -4.15
N ALA A 106 10.20 -9.14 -4.77
CA ALA A 106 9.78 -9.03 -6.17
C ALA A 106 10.80 -9.68 -7.13
N VAL A 107 12.10 -9.46 -6.90
CA VAL A 107 13.18 -10.07 -7.69
C VAL A 107 13.25 -11.59 -7.46
N ALA A 108 13.10 -12.06 -6.23
CA ALA A 108 13.05 -13.48 -5.95
C ALA A 108 11.85 -14.15 -6.65
N ALA A 109 10.65 -13.53 -6.58
CA ALA A 109 9.47 -14.02 -7.27
C ALA A 109 9.64 -14.07 -8.80
N SER A 110 10.35 -13.10 -9.40
CA SER A 110 10.60 -13.08 -10.85
C SER A 110 11.55 -14.19 -11.34
N THR A 111 12.35 -14.76 -10.44
CA THR A 111 13.24 -15.92 -10.73
C THR A 111 12.59 -17.26 -10.37
N GLY A 112 11.33 -17.27 -9.91
CA GLY A 112 10.65 -18.47 -9.40
C GLY A 112 11.16 -18.93 -8.03
N ALA A 113 12.03 -18.15 -7.37
CA ALA A 113 12.52 -18.43 -6.03
C ALA A 113 11.51 -17.94 -4.99
N ARG A 114 11.26 -18.75 -3.96
CA ARG A 114 10.39 -18.36 -2.84
C ARG A 114 11.13 -17.43 -1.90
N HIS A 115 10.57 -16.25 -1.64
CA HIS A 115 11.14 -15.30 -0.69
C HIS A 115 10.33 -15.30 0.61
N ARG A 116 10.98 -15.73 1.70
CA ARG A 116 10.41 -15.57 3.05
C ARG A 116 10.91 -14.26 3.64
N TYR A 117 9.98 -13.36 3.94
CA TYR A 117 10.30 -12.15 4.68
C TYR A 117 10.82 -12.51 6.08
N PRO A 118 11.97 -11.95 6.51
CA PRO A 118 12.56 -12.26 7.82
C PRO A 118 11.73 -11.74 9.00
N PHE A 119 10.89 -10.72 8.77
CA PHE A 119 10.12 -10.02 9.80
C PHE A 119 8.63 -9.84 9.43
N ALA A 120 7.95 -10.92 9.04
CA ALA A 120 6.51 -10.88 8.76
C ALA A 120 5.70 -11.59 9.86
N LEU A 121 4.74 -10.89 10.46
CA LEU A 121 3.75 -11.46 11.35
C LEU A 121 2.76 -12.32 10.55
N GLU A 122 2.57 -13.58 10.93
CA GLU A 122 1.59 -14.48 10.29
C GLU A 122 0.14 -14.14 10.72
N LEU A 123 -0.40 -13.06 10.16
CA LEU A 123 -1.74 -12.57 10.49
C LEU A 123 -2.83 -13.29 9.67
N VAL A 124 -2.55 -13.57 8.40
CA VAL A 124 -3.43 -14.32 7.50
C VAL A 124 -2.95 -15.77 7.41
N ARG A 125 -3.91 -16.72 7.57
CA ARG A 125 -3.70 -18.18 7.53
C ARG A 125 -4.31 -18.88 6.32
#